data_AF-A0A6P0YXN1-F1
#
_entry.id   AF-A0A6P0YXN1-F1
#
_cell.length_a   1.000
_cell.length_b   1.000
_cell.length_c   1.000
_cell.angle_alpha   90.00
_cell.angle_beta   90.00
_cell.angle_gamma   90.00
#
_symmetry.space_group_name_H-M   'P 1'
#
loop_
_entity.id
_entity.type
_entity.pdbx_description
1 polymer ?
#
loop_
_entity_poly.entity_id
_entity_poly.type
_entity_poly.pdbx_seq_one_letter_code
_entity_poly.pdbx_strand_id
1 'polypeptide(L)'
;MITSSGEEVVVPVLLRIQDGWMLPLILLLFGVGMGMAVSAYSTGGKLSDEVTVGLKRLRSQVNTYHHEAKTFAVRVETYISDAESANEAKQLTEAQAAVSQANLIWRKWYRQRTEWEAQFTYHHQLVDQVNQELDHYPSLYIQTISRELDDMMRRTPEDFADPSELRIGLQGVANKLRKYGQVKTQWNRLKELVSHEFERIPAVEQKKINADINAVRQLITSVIPSDTEEISDLKTRLTTLITAIKNAANTTIIPILDVASDGDDEDNGSETRERIVSKLTMIPSPIVEKSVKVERSPSDVSWLEKVQDWVIWPDADGRLRSFYIASYIGSVVMLASVGFSSLYVENPVFGANFFADYFSIVAWGFGAEATRDTVTKVVRKTDQTNQ
;
A
#
# COMPACT_ATOMS: atom_id res chain seq x y z
N MET A 1 67.02 87.37 -20.88
CA MET A 1 67.00 86.09 -21.62
C MET A 1 66.87 84.97 -20.62
N ILE A 2 65.86 84.12 -20.74
CA ILE A 2 65.72 82.87 -20.00
C ILE A 2 65.34 81.82 -21.05
N THR A 3 66.20 80.82 -21.24
CA THR A 3 65.98 79.74 -22.19
C THR A 3 65.07 78.68 -21.56
N SER A 4 63.80 78.64 -21.98
CA SER A 4 62.90 77.54 -21.66
C SER A 4 63.32 76.31 -22.46
N SER A 5 63.78 75.26 -21.76
CA SER A 5 63.90 73.93 -22.34
C SER A 5 62.51 73.36 -22.60
N GLY A 6 62.27 72.85 -23.81
CA GLY A 6 61.02 72.21 -24.18
C GLY A 6 60.86 70.85 -23.51
N GLU A 7 60.41 70.86 -22.25
CA GLU A 7 59.92 69.66 -21.58
C GLU A 7 58.47 69.43 -22.05
N GLU A 8 58.27 68.41 -22.87
CA GLU A 8 56.94 68.04 -23.38
C GLU A 8 56.15 67.40 -22.23
N VAL A 9 55.36 68.22 -21.52
CA VAL A 9 54.50 67.76 -20.43
C VAL A 9 53.34 66.95 -21.01
N VAL A 10 53.58 65.66 -21.22
CA VAL A 10 52.55 64.68 -21.58
C VAL A 10 51.62 64.50 -20.38
N VAL A 11 50.56 65.31 -20.30
CA VAL A 11 49.48 65.12 -19.33
C VAL A 11 48.65 63.92 -19.80
N PRO A 12 48.62 62.79 -19.08
CA PRO A 12 47.80 61.65 -19.48
C PRO A 12 46.32 61.98 -19.27
N VAL A 13 45.62 62.33 -20.36
CA VAL A 13 44.18 62.58 -20.33
C VAL A 13 43.45 61.24 -20.23
N LEU A 14 43.13 60.83 -19.01
CA LEU A 14 42.27 59.67 -18.73
C LEU A 14 40.82 59.98 -19.13
N LEU A 15 40.48 59.71 -20.39
CA LEU A 15 39.11 59.74 -20.88
C LEU A 15 38.32 58.56 -20.30
N ARG A 16 37.57 58.81 -19.21
CA ARG A 16 36.53 57.91 -18.73
C ARG A 16 35.35 57.93 -19.71
N ILE A 17 35.29 56.91 -20.56
CA ILE A 17 34.09 56.57 -21.33
C ILE A 17 33.44 55.39 -20.58
N GLN A 18 32.42 55.69 -19.78
CA GLN A 18 31.65 54.70 -19.04
C GLN A 18 30.29 54.54 -19.71
N ASP A 19 29.90 53.30 -20.03
CA ASP A 19 28.58 53.01 -20.60
C ASP A 19 27.44 53.42 -19.66
N GLY A 20 26.28 53.74 -20.22
CA GLY A 20 25.11 54.13 -19.44
C GLY A 20 24.61 53.03 -18.50
N TRP A 21 24.49 53.35 -17.21
CA TRP A 21 24.16 52.44 -16.09
C TRP A 21 22.96 51.48 -16.29
N MET A 22 22.01 51.83 -17.15
CA MET A 22 20.81 51.04 -17.44
C MET A 22 21.12 49.69 -18.08
N LEU A 23 22.09 49.62 -19.00
CA LEU A 23 22.43 48.38 -19.71
C LEU A 23 23.02 47.32 -18.76
N PRO A 24 24.06 47.64 -17.95
CA PRO A 24 24.56 46.76 -16.89
C PRO A 24 23.47 46.28 -15.92
N LEU A 25 22.55 47.17 -15.51
CA LEU A 25 21.47 46.84 -14.59
C LEU A 25 20.46 45.83 -15.18
N ILE A 26 20.01 46.05 -16.43
CA ILE A 26 19.13 45.11 -17.15
C ILE A 26 19.80 43.74 -17.29
N LEU A 27 21.08 43.73 -17.62
CA LEU A 27 21.84 42.49 -17.84
C LEU A 27 22.04 41.70 -16.53
N LEU A 28 22.23 42.41 -15.41
CA LEU A 28 22.28 41.82 -14.07
C LEU A 28 20.93 41.17 -13.72
N LEU A 29 19.83 41.91 -13.86
CA LEU A 29 18.48 41.40 -13.61
C LEU A 29 18.16 40.16 -14.47
N PHE A 30 18.62 40.15 -15.73
CA PHE A 30 18.50 38.99 -16.61
C PHE A 30 19.33 37.78 -16.12
N GLY A 31 20.61 37.98 -15.77
CA GLY A 31 21.48 36.91 -15.28
C GLY A 31 20.97 36.29 -13.97
N VAL A 32 20.48 37.12 -13.06
CA VAL A 32 19.81 36.68 -11.84
C VAL A 32 18.52 35.91 -12.18
N GLY A 33 17.62 36.46 -13.00
CA GLY A 33 16.38 35.79 -13.40
C GLY A 33 16.60 34.45 -14.10
N MET A 34 17.67 34.31 -14.88
CA MET A 34 18.05 33.05 -15.51
C MET A 34 18.56 32.02 -14.48
N GLY A 35 19.37 32.47 -13.51
CA GLY A 35 19.78 31.63 -12.37
C GLY A 35 18.58 31.10 -11.57
N MET A 36 17.55 31.93 -11.36
CA MET A 36 16.31 31.55 -10.70
C MET A 36 15.52 30.50 -11.49
N ALA A 37 15.39 30.68 -12.81
CA ALA A 37 14.69 29.74 -13.68
C ALA A 37 15.36 28.34 -13.62
N VAL A 38 16.69 28.30 -13.67
CA VAL A 38 17.47 27.07 -13.51
C VAL A 38 17.31 26.48 -12.09
N SER A 39 17.36 27.30 -11.05
CA SER A 39 17.19 26.87 -9.65
C SER A 39 15.81 26.27 -9.40
N ALA A 40 14.73 26.97 -9.79
CA ALA A 40 13.35 26.50 -9.66
C ALA A 40 13.08 25.22 -10.47
N TYR A 41 13.63 25.12 -11.68
CA TYR A 41 13.57 23.90 -12.48
C TYR A 41 14.34 22.74 -11.82
N SER A 42 15.53 23.00 -11.26
CA SER A 42 16.34 21.95 -10.62
C SER A 42 15.72 21.41 -9.32
N THR A 43 14.94 22.23 -8.61
CA THR A 43 14.37 21.90 -7.29
C THR A 43 12.96 21.33 -7.37
N GLY A 44 12.12 21.82 -8.30
CA GLY A 44 10.75 21.32 -8.50
C GLY A 44 10.55 20.59 -9.83
N GLY A 45 10.95 21.23 -10.93
CA GLY A 45 10.70 20.72 -12.29
C GLY A 45 11.27 19.31 -12.52
N LYS A 46 12.56 19.12 -12.23
CA LYS A 46 13.24 17.83 -12.38
C LYS A 46 12.57 16.70 -11.59
N LEU A 47 12.17 16.94 -10.33
CA LEU A 47 11.50 15.92 -9.52
C LEU A 47 10.09 15.60 -10.04
N SER A 48 9.33 16.61 -10.44
CA SER A 48 8.03 16.45 -11.09
C SER A 48 8.13 15.64 -12.39
N ASP A 49 9.16 15.90 -13.22
CA ASP A 49 9.39 15.19 -14.46
C ASP A 49 9.86 13.74 -14.22
N GLU A 50 10.77 13.51 -13.27
CA GLU A 50 11.21 12.17 -12.88
C GLU A 50 10.05 11.31 -12.33
N VAL A 51 9.18 11.89 -11.49
CA VAL A 51 7.95 11.24 -11.01
C VAL A 51 7.00 10.95 -12.17
N THR A 52 6.72 11.93 -13.04
CA THR A 52 5.79 11.79 -14.16
C THR A 52 6.26 10.76 -15.20
N VAL A 53 7.54 10.75 -15.54
CA VAL A 53 8.14 9.76 -16.45
C VAL A 53 8.19 8.39 -15.78
N GLY A 54 8.52 8.33 -14.48
CA GLY A 54 8.50 7.11 -13.67
C GLY A 54 7.12 6.46 -13.65
N LEU A 55 6.06 7.23 -13.38
CA LEU A 55 4.66 6.78 -13.40
C LEU A 55 4.25 6.25 -14.77
N LYS A 56 4.51 7.01 -15.84
CA LYS A 56 4.18 6.57 -17.22
C LYS A 56 4.89 5.28 -17.59
N ARG A 57 6.18 5.15 -17.28
CA ARG A 57 6.96 3.93 -17.53
C ARG A 57 6.42 2.75 -16.72
N LEU A 58 6.16 2.95 -15.43
CA LEU A 58 5.68 1.89 -14.55
C LEU A 58 4.28 1.42 -14.94
N ARG A 59 3.33 2.34 -15.19
CA ARG A 59 1.98 1.99 -15.67
C ARG A 59 2.03 1.24 -17.01
N SER A 60 2.91 1.62 -17.93
CA SER A 60 3.13 0.89 -19.20
C SER A 60 3.64 -0.54 -18.98
N GLN A 61 4.60 -0.72 -18.06
CA GLN A 61 5.12 -2.05 -17.69
C GLN A 61 4.05 -2.91 -17.00
N VAL A 62 3.31 -2.34 -16.04
CA VAL A 62 2.22 -3.02 -15.32
C VAL A 62 1.12 -3.44 -16.29
N ASN A 63 0.63 -2.55 -17.16
CA ASN A 63 -0.41 -2.85 -18.13
C ASN A 63 -0.03 -3.99 -19.10
N THR A 64 1.25 -4.07 -19.48
CA THR A 64 1.76 -5.14 -20.38
C THR A 64 1.60 -6.53 -19.75
N TYR A 65 1.81 -6.65 -18.43
CA TYR A 65 1.85 -7.92 -17.70
C TYR A 65 0.75 -8.07 -16.64
N HIS A 66 -0.28 -7.20 -16.64
CA HIS A 66 -1.33 -7.14 -15.62
C HIS A 66 -2.06 -8.48 -15.43
N HIS A 67 -2.23 -9.25 -16.50
CA HIS A 67 -2.92 -10.55 -16.47
C HIS A 67 -2.08 -11.66 -15.80
N GLU A 68 -0.75 -11.63 -15.93
CA GLU A 68 0.19 -12.59 -15.32
C GLU A 68 0.48 -12.23 -13.85
N ALA A 69 0.51 -10.92 -13.58
CA ALA A 69 0.98 -10.35 -12.32
C ALA A 69 -0.16 -9.79 -11.45
N LYS A 70 -1.42 -10.16 -11.68
CA LYS A 70 -2.63 -9.47 -11.17
C LYS A 70 -2.53 -8.96 -9.71
N THR A 71 -2.10 -9.81 -8.79
CA THR A 71 -1.92 -9.45 -7.37
C THR A 71 -0.87 -8.36 -7.15
N PHE A 72 0.29 -8.47 -7.81
CA PHE A 72 1.32 -7.43 -7.79
C PHE A 72 0.87 -6.16 -8.52
N ALA A 73 0.17 -6.29 -9.65
CA ALA A 73 -0.36 -5.18 -10.44
C ALA A 73 -1.31 -4.30 -9.61
N VAL A 74 -2.31 -4.89 -8.94
CA VAL A 74 -3.26 -4.16 -8.08
C VAL A 74 -2.55 -3.39 -6.96
N ARG A 75 -1.52 -3.97 -6.33
CA ARG A 75 -0.77 -3.28 -5.27
C ARG A 75 0.12 -2.17 -5.81
N VAL A 76 0.75 -2.38 -6.97
CA VAL A 76 1.54 -1.34 -7.66
C VAL A 76 0.64 -0.20 -8.16
N GLU A 77 -0.57 -0.50 -8.65
CA GLU A 77 -1.58 0.48 -9.03
C GLU A 77 -2.04 1.35 -7.85
N THR A 78 -2.10 0.78 -6.64
CA THR A 78 -2.36 1.55 -5.40
C THR A 78 -1.29 2.62 -5.20
N TYR A 79 -0.01 2.24 -5.19
CA TYR A 79 1.09 3.19 -5.04
C TYR A 79 1.25 4.17 -6.21
N ILE A 80 0.81 3.80 -7.42
CA ILE A 80 0.70 4.73 -8.56
C ILE A 80 -0.37 5.79 -8.25
N SER A 81 -1.53 5.40 -7.72
CA SER A 81 -2.60 6.33 -7.33
C SER A 81 -2.19 7.26 -6.19
N ASP A 82 -1.46 6.74 -5.19
CA ASP A 82 -0.90 7.53 -4.09
C ASP A 82 0.12 8.55 -4.61
N ALA A 83 0.98 8.13 -5.54
CA ALA A 83 1.97 9.01 -6.18
C ALA A 83 1.33 10.08 -7.08
N GLU A 84 0.28 9.75 -7.82
CA GLU A 84 -0.50 10.70 -8.62
C GLU A 84 -1.13 11.76 -7.70
N SER A 85 -1.76 11.34 -6.61
CA SER A 85 -2.39 12.22 -5.62
C SER A 85 -1.38 13.15 -4.93
N ALA A 86 -0.24 12.61 -4.49
CA ALA A 86 0.84 13.40 -3.88
C ALA A 86 1.49 14.38 -4.89
N ASN A 87 1.57 14.01 -6.16
CA ASN A 87 2.10 14.89 -7.22
C ASN A 87 1.13 16.04 -7.52
N GLU A 88 -0.17 15.79 -7.56
CA GLU A 88 -1.21 16.84 -7.67
C GLU A 88 -1.17 17.81 -6.47
N ALA A 89 -0.95 17.28 -5.27
CA ALA A 89 -0.73 18.07 -4.04
C ALA A 89 0.65 18.77 -3.98
N LYS A 90 1.50 18.62 -5.00
CA LYS A 90 2.89 19.13 -5.08
C LYS A 90 3.82 18.60 -3.98
N GLN A 91 3.46 17.51 -3.32
CA GLN A 91 4.27 16.77 -2.34
C GLN A 91 5.25 15.85 -3.07
N LEU A 92 6.17 16.44 -3.86
CA LEU A 92 7.06 15.70 -4.78
C LEU A 92 7.90 14.61 -4.09
N THR A 93 8.27 14.79 -2.82
CA THR A 93 9.00 13.80 -2.02
C THR A 93 8.14 12.58 -1.67
N GLU A 94 6.86 12.78 -1.36
CA GLU A 94 5.91 11.70 -1.07
C GLU A 94 5.57 10.95 -2.36
N ALA A 95 5.35 11.68 -3.46
CA ALA A 95 5.16 11.08 -4.79
C ALA A 95 6.36 10.23 -5.23
N GLN A 96 7.60 10.72 -5.03
CA GLN A 96 8.82 9.96 -5.32
C GLN A 96 8.97 8.72 -4.42
N ALA A 97 8.58 8.81 -3.14
CA ALA A 97 8.58 7.66 -2.23
C ALA A 97 7.58 6.59 -2.67
N ALA A 98 6.34 6.98 -3.03
CA ALA A 98 5.32 6.07 -3.53
C ALA A 98 5.73 5.41 -4.87
N VAL A 99 6.27 6.18 -5.84
CA VAL A 99 6.86 5.62 -7.08
C VAL A 99 8.00 4.63 -6.77
N SER A 100 8.79 4.88 -5.73
CA SER A 100 9.89 3.98 -5.33
C SER A 100 9.38 2.66 -4.74
N GLN A 101 8.33 2.70 -3.91
CA GLN A 101 7.67 1.49 -3.39
C GLN A 101 7.00 0.68 -4.51
N ALA A 102 6.27 1.36 -5.39
CA ALA A 102 5.66 0.77 -6.58
C ALA A 102 6.71 0.04 -7.45
N ASN A 103 7.86 0.68 -7.67
CA ASN A 103 9.01 0.09 -8.37
C ASN A 103 9.62 -1.11 -7.63
N LEU A 104 9.72 -1.06 -6.29
CA LEU A 104 10.30 -2.14 -5.49
C LEU A 104 9.44 -3.40 -5.59
N ILE A 105 8.13 -3.27 -5.43
CA ILE A 105 7.17 -4.37 -5.57
C ILE A 105 7.17 -4.93 -6.99
N TRP A 106 7.18 -4.07 -8.02
CA TRP A 106 7.22 -4.52 -9.41
C TRP A 106 8.51 -5.27 -9.75
N ARG A 107 9.67 -4.83 -9.23
CA ARG A 107 10.96 -5.51 -9.40
C ARG A 107 11.03 -6.86 -8.68
N LYS A 108 10.38 -7.03 -7.51
CA LYS A 108 10.27 -8.34 -6.84
C LYS A 108 9.65 -9.37 -7.78
N TRP A 109 8.48 -9.04 -8.35
CA TRP A 109 7.80 -9.91 -9.31
C TRP A 109 8.66 -10.15 -10.56
N TYR A 110 9.11 -9.08 -11.22
CA TYR A 110 9.81 -9.19 -12.50
C TYR A 110 11.12 -10.00 -12.41
N ARG A 111 11.84 -9.93 -11.29
CA ARG A 111 13.11 -10.65 -11.10
C ARG A 111 12.94 -12.17 -10.97
N GLN A 112 11.81 -12.63 -10.44
CA GLN A 112 11.52 -14.03 -10.12
C GLN A 112 10.21 -14.48 -10.78
N ARG A 113 9.93 -13.91 -11.96
CA ARG A 113 8.64 -14.01 -12.64
C ARG A 113 8.21 -15.47 -12.83
N THR A 114 9.13 -16.31 -13.30
CA THR A 114 8.92 -17.75 -13.54
C THR A 114 8.54 -18.52 -12.27
N GLU A 115 9.14 -18.17 -11.14
CA GLU A 115 8.93 -18.80 -9.85
C GLU A 115 7.60 -18.36 -9.22
N TRP A 116 7.24 -17.07 -9.38
CA TRP A 116 5.92 -16.54 -9.01
C TRP A 116 4.79 -17.14 -9.85
N GLU A 117 4.94 -17.22 -11.18
CA GLU A 117 3.99 -17.88 -12.08
C GLU A 117 3.76 -19.35 -11.68
N ALA A 118 4.81 -20.08 -11.30
CA ALA A 118 4.69 -21.44 -10.79
C ALA A 118 3.92 -21.51 -9.46
N GLN A 119 4.11 -20.56 -8.54
CA GLN A 119 3.33 -20.52 -7.29
C GLN A 119 1.87 -20.12 -7.52
N PHE A 120 1.60 -19.20 -8.45
CA PHE A 120 0.24 -18.81 -8.82
C PHE A 120 -0.51 -19.97 -9.48
N THR A 121 0.16 -20.72 -10.35
CA THR A 121 -0.38 -21.96 -10.92
C THR A 121 -0.72 -22.99 -9.83
N TYR A 122 0.18 -23.18 -8.85
CA TYR A 122 -0.07 -24.09 -7.73
C TYR A 122 -1.21 -23.60 -6.81
N HIS A 123 -1.30 -22.29 -6.56
CA HIS A 123 -2.42 -21.68 -5.85
C HIS A 123 -3.76 -21.94 -6.56
N HIS A 124 -3.83 -21.72 -7.88
CA HIS A 124 -5.05 -21.99 -8.66
C HIS A 124 -5.47 -23.46 -8.55
N GLN A 125 -4.53 -24.41 -8.67
CA GLN A 125 -4.82 -25.83 -8.47
C GLN A 125 -5.37 -26.16 -7.07
N LEU A 126 -4.92 -25.46 -6.03
CA LEU A 126 -5.45 -25.61 -4.67
C LEU A 126 -6.84 -24.99 -4.53
N VAL A 127 -7.08 -23.81 -5.12
CA VAL A 127 -8.41 -23.18 -5.14
C VAL A 127 -9.43 -24.04 -5.89
N ASP A 128 -9.06 -24.64 -7.03
CA ASP A 128 -9.93 -25.54 -7.78
C ASP A 128 -10.30 -26.79 -6.96
N GLN A 129 -9.34 -27.38 -6.24
CA GLN A 129 -9.59 -28.50 -5.32
C GLN A 129 -10.51 -28.10 -4.15
N VAL A 130 -10.32 -26.90 -3.60
CA VAL A 130 -11.12 -26.37 -2.49
C VAL A 130 -12.55 -26.07 -2.94
N ASN A 131 -12.74 -25.49 -4.13
CA ASN A 131 -14.06 -25.22 -4.71
C ASN A 131 -14.79 -26.53 -5.04
N GLN A 132 -14.11 -27.51 -5.65
CA GLN A 132 -14.69 -28.83 -5.92
C GLN A 132 -15.17 -29.51 -4.63
N GLU A 133 -14.42 -29.40 -3.53
CA GLU A 133 -14.83 -29.91 -2.22
C GLU A 133 -16.00 -29.12 -1.60
N LEU A 134 -16.02 -27.79 -1.77
CA LEU A 134 -17.05 -26.88 -1.25
C LEU A 134 -18.42 -27.14 -1.90
N ASP A 135 -18.46 -27.33 -3.22
CA ASP A 135 -19.68 -27.61 -3.99
C ASP A 135 -20.39 -28.90 -3.52
N HIS A 136 -19.61 -29.90 -3.11
CA HIS A 136 -20.15 -31.17 -2.63
C HIS A 136 -20.51 -31.14 -1.13
N TYR A 137 -19.72 -30.42 -0.32
CA TYR A 137 -19.88 -30.38 1.15
C TYR A 137 -19.45 -29.01 1.71
N PRO A 138 -20.37 -28.04 1.84
CA PRO A 138 -20.06 -26.74 2.42
C PRO A 138 -19.82 -26.85 3.93
N SER A 139 -18.56 -27.04 4.32
CA SER A 139 -18.11 -27.02 5.71
C SER A 139 -17.37 -25.73 6.05
N LEU A 140 -17.49 -25.28 7.30
CA LEU A 140 -16.76 -24.12 7.83
C LEU A 140 -15.24 -24.28 7.67
N TYR A 141 -14.77 -25.53 7.73
CA TYR A 141 -13.37 -25.91 7.50
C TYR A 141 -12.88 -25.52 6.10
N ILE A 142 -13.60 -25.94 5.04
CA ILE A 142 -13.24 -25.65 3.64
C ILE A 142 -13.39 -24.16 3.34
N GLN A 143 -14.42 -23.48 3.87
CA GLN A 143 -14.56 -22.03 3.76
C GLN A 143 -13.39 -21.28 4.42
N THR A 144 -12.91 -21.75 5.58
CA THR A 144 -11.75 -21.14 6.24
C THR A 144 -10.46 -21.36 5.45
N ILE A 145 -10.27 -22.53 4.84
CA ILE A 145 -9.16 -22.80 3.92
C ILE A 145 -9.22 -21.90 2.68
N SER A 146 -10.40 -21.73 2.07
CA SER A 146 -10.60 -20.82 0.94
C SER A 146 -10.20 -19.39 1.29
N ARG A 147 -10.65 -18.88 2.45
CA ARG A 147 -10.25 -17.56 2.94
C ARG A 147 -8.74 -17.47 3.22
N GLU A 148 -8.13 -18.52 3.78
CA GLU A 148 -6.68 -18.56 4.03
C GLU A 148 -5.86 -18.47 2.73
N LEU A 149 -6.29 -19.14 1.65
CA LEU A 149 -5.68 -19.02 0.32
C LEU A 149 -5.82 -17.61 -0.25
N ASP A 150 -7.04 -17.06 -0.25
CA ASP A 150 -7.31 -15.69 -0.71
C ASP A 150 -6.50 -14.64 0.07
N ASP A 151 -6.42 -14.78 1.39
CA ASP A 151 -5.68 -13.87 2.26
C ASP A 151 -4.16 -14.00 2.08
N MET A 152 -3.63 -15.20 1.80
CA MET A 152 -2.22 -15.41 1.44
C MET A 152 -1.89 -14.72 0.10
N MET A 153 -2.77 -14.89 -0.90
CA MET A 153 -2.58 -14.23 -2.19
C MET A 153 -2.63 -12.70 -2.06
N ARG A 154 -3.64 -12.14 -1.40
CA ARG A 154 -3.76 -10.68 -1.20
C ARG A 154 -2.52 -10.06 -0.56
N ARG A 155 -1.91 -10.75 0.41
CA ARG A 155 -0.73 -10.28 1.15
C ARG A 155 0.61 -10.56 0.46
N THR A 156 0.61 -11.32 -0.63
CA THR A 156 1.84 -11.77 -1.31
C THR A 156 2.85 -10.67 -1.68
N PRO A 157 2.46 -9.48 -2.18
CA PRO A 157 3.43 -8.45 -2.54
C PRO A 157 4.24 -7.87 -1.36
N GLU A 158 3.67 -7.96 -0.15
CA GLU A 158 4.16 -7.34 1.08
C GLU A 158 4.79 -8.35 2.03
N ASP A 159 4.02 -9.37 2.44
CA ASP A 159 4.40 -10.34 3.48
C ASP A 159 5.50 -11.31 3.01
N PHE A 160 5.57 -11.59 1.70
CA PHE A 160 6.57 -12.51 1.14
C PHE A 160 7.69 -11.72 0.43
N ALA A 161 8.93 -12.03 0.82
CA ALA A 161 10.14 -11.55 0.17
C ALA A 161 10.48 -12.39 -1.07
N ASP A 162 10.13 -13.68 -1.05
CA ASP A 162 10.54 -14.67 -2.05
C ASP A 162 9.39 -15.69 -2.35
N PRO A 163 9.24 -16.18 -3.60
CA PRO A 163 8.19 -17.16 -3.92
C PRO A 163 8.30 -18.49 -3.16
N SER A 164 9.45 -18.85 -2.59
CA SER A 164 9.57 -20.03 -1.73
C SER A 164 8.83 -19.89 -0.40
N GLU A 165 8.67 -18.67 0.13
CA GLU A 165 7.90 -18.41 1.36
C GLU A 165 6.40 -18.63 1.12
N LEU A 166 5.88 -18.08 0.00
CA LEU A 166 4.51 -18.36 -0.45
C LEU A 166 4.32 -19.88 -0.67
N ARG A 167 5.29 -20.57 -1.27
CA ARG A 167 5.24 -22.02 -1.46
C ARG A 167 5.10 -22.78 -0.14
N ILE A 168 5.83 -22.40 0.90
CA ILE A 168 5.72 -22.99 2.25
C ILE A 168 4.31 -22.76 2.82
N GLY A 169 3.76 -21.55 2.67
CA GLY A 169 2.38 -21.24 3.05
C GLY A 169 1.35 -22.12 2.35
N LEU A 170 1.41 -22.18 1.02
CA LEU A 170 0.53 -23.02 0.19
C LEU A 170 0.66 -24.51 0.51
N GLN A 171 1.87 -25.00 0.79
CA GLN A 171 2.08 -26.38 1.26
C GLN A 171 1.47 -26.64 2.64
N GLY A 172 1.50 -25.65 3.55
CA GLY A 172 0.78 -25.68 4.82
C GLY A 172 -0.73 -25.86 4.62
N VAL A 173 -1.32 -25.09 3.72
CA VAL A 173 -2.75 -25.21 3.38
C VAL A 173 -3.06 -26.55 2.69
N ALA A 174 -2.25 -26.99 1.73
CA ALA A 174 -2.40 -28.29 1.09
C ALA A 174 -2.33 -29.47 2.08
N ASN A 175 -1.51 -29.33 3.13
CA ASN A 175 -1.44 -30.31 4.23
C ASN A 175 -2.72 -30.29 5.10
N LYS A 176 -3.30 -29.11 5.39
CA LYS A 176 -4.61 -28.98 6.07
C LYS A 176 -5.72 -29.65 5.25
N LEU A 177 -5.79 -29.37 3.95
CA LEU A 177 -6.76 -29.97 3.02
C LEU A 177 -6.62 -31.51 2.97
N ARG A 178 -5.38 -32.03 2.88
CA ARG A 178 -5.14 -33.49 2.88
C ARG A 178 -5.55 -34.16 4.20
N LYS A 179 -5.32 -33.51 5.35
CA LYS A 179 -5.77 -34.01 6.66
C LYS A 179 -7.30 -34.12 6.70
N TYR A 180 -8.01 -33.09 6.24
CA TYR A 180 -9.47 -33.11 6.13
C TYR A 180 -10.00 -34.19 5.17
N GLY A 181 -9.35 -34.39 4.02
CA GLY A 181 -9.69 -35.48 3.10
C GLY A 181 -9.60 -36.87 3.74
N GLN A 182 -8.62 -37.10 4.63
CA GLN A 182 -8.52 -38.35 5.41
C GLN A 182 -9.69 -38.51 6.37
N VAL A 183 -10.04 -37.46 7.13
CA VAL A 183 -11.18 -37.44 8.06
C VAL A 183 -12.50 -37.68 7.31
N LYS A 184 -12.72 -37.00 6.17
CA LYS A 184 -13.87 -37.19 5.28
C LYS A 184 -13.99 -38.64 4.79
N THR A 185 -12.87 -39.25 4.40
CA THR A 185 -12.82 -40.66 3.96
C THR A 185 -13.18 -41.61 5.10
N GLN A 186 -12.65 -41.40 6.31
CA GLN A 186 -13.01 -42.19 7.49
C GLN A 186 -14.49 -42.01 7.87
N TRP A 187 -15.02 -40.79 7.81
CA TRP A 187 -16.44 -40.50 8.05
C TRP A 187 -17.36 -41.17 7.03
N ASN A 188 -16.99 -41.18 5.74
CA ASN A 188 -17.73 -41.90 4.71
C ASN A 188 -17.74 -43.41 4.96
N ARG A 189 -16.60 -44.00 5.32
CA ARG A 189 -16.50 -45.41 5.71
C ARG A 189 -17.33 -45.74 6.97
N LEU A 190 -17.37 -44.82 7.94
CA LEU A 190 -18.21 -44.97 9.13
C LEU A 190 -19.70 -44.98 8.75
N LYS A 191 -20.15 -44.05 7.91
CA LYS A 191 -21.55 -44.06 7.40
C LYS A 191 -21.89 -45.36 6.67
N GLU A 192 -21.00 -45.84 5.80
CA GLU A 192 -21.17 -47.09 5.05
C GLU A 192 -21.32 -48.31 5.98
N LEU A 193 -20.44 -48.46 6.98
CA LEU A 193 -20.54 -49.53 7.98
C LEU A 193 -21.83 -49.41 8.80
N VAL A 194 -22.23 -48.20 9.19
CA VAL A 194 -23.49 -47.95 9.90
C VAL A 194 -24.71 -48.25 9.02
N SER A 195 -24.61 -48.12 7.70
CA SER A 195 -25.70 -48.49 6.78
C SER A 195 -25.83 -50.01 6.54
N HIS A 196 -24.80 -50.81 6.82
CA HIS A 196 -24.78 -52.25 6.49
C HIS A 196 -24.69 -53.19 7.70
N GLU A 197 -24.03 -52.78 8.79
CA GLU A 197 -23.75 -53.63 9.95
C GLU A 197 -24.60 -53.26 11.18
N PHE A 198 -25.18 -52.05 11.22
CA PHE A 198 -25.80 -51.50 12.44
C PHE A 198 -27.04 -52.27 12.91
N GLU A 199 -27.85 -52.80 11.99
CA GLU A 199 -29.01 -53.64 12.31
C GLU A 199 -28.63 -54.93 13.05
N ARG A 200 -27.38 -55.40 12.90
CA ARG A 200 -26.85 -56.61 13.54
C ARG A 200 -26.29 -56.35 14.95
N ILE A 201 -26.27 -55.11 15.41
CA ILE A 201 -25.72 -54.72 16.71
C ILE A 201 -26.84 -54.71 17.75
N PRO A 202 -26.63 -55.19 18.99
CA PRO A 202 -27.64 -55.13 20.05
C PRO A 202 -28.12 -53.70 20.35
N ALA A 203 -29.43 -53.51 20.56
CA ALA A 203 -30.06 -52.19 20.73
C ALA A 203 -29.44 -51.29 21.83
N VAL A 204 -28.87 -51.90 22.88
CA VAL A 204 -28.15 -51.19 23.94
C VAL A 204 -26.89 -50.51 23.42
N GLU A 205 -26.13 -51.20 22.56
CA GLU A 205 -24.91 -50.67 21.94
C GLU A 205 -25.22 -49.70 20.80
N GLN A 206 -26.25 -49.98 20.00
CA GLN A 206 -26.76 -49.07 18.97
C GLN A 206 -27.01 -47.66 19.54
N LYS A 207 -27.65 -47.54 20.71
CA LYS A 207 -27.93 -46.25 21.35
C LYS A 207 -26.66 -45.46 21.68
N LYS A 208 -25.61 -46.16 22.17
CA LYS A 208 -24.31 -45.54 22.48
C LYS A 208 -23.60 -45.10 21.19
N ILE A 209 -23.51 -45.99 20.21
CA ILE A 209 -22.86 -45.73 18.92
C ILE A 209 -23.55 -44.54 18.20
N ASN A 210 -24.88 -44.44 18.23
CA ASN A 210 -25.60 -43.30 17.68
C ASN A 210 -25.31 -41.96 18.38
N ALA A 211 -25.11 -41.97 19.71
CA ALA A 211 -24.69 -40.76 20.42
C ALA A 211 -23.29 -40.32 19.97
N ASP A 212 -22.34 -41.26 19.87
CA ASP A 212 -20.97 -40.98 19.44
C ASP A 212 -20.90 -40.52 17.96
N ILE A 213 -21.68 -41.13 17.06
CA ILE A 213 -21.81 -40.69 15.66
C ILE A 213 -22.32 -39.26 15.56
N ASN A 214 -23.33 -38.89 16.36
CA ASN A 214 -23.87 -37.53 16.36
C ASN A 214 -22.88 -36.51 16.94
N ALA A 215 -22.12 -36.87 17.99
CA ALA A 215 -21.04 -36.03 18.52
C ALA A 215 -19.93 -35.80 17.46
N VAL A 216 -19.51 -36.87 16.77
CA VAL A 216 -18.53 -36.77 15.65
C VAL A 216 -19.08 -35.93 14.50
N ARG A 217 -20.37 -36.05 14.16
CA ARG A 217 -21.02 -35.20 13.14
C ARG A 217 -20.96 -33.72 13.51
N GLN A 218 -21.30 -33.38 14.76
CA GLN A 218 -21.23 -32.00 15.25
C GLN A 218 -19.80 -31.45 15.19
N LEU A 219 -18.81 -32.24 15.64
CA LEU A 219 -17.39 -31.88 15.55
C LEU A 219 -16.95 -31.63 14.10
N ILE A 220 -17.28 -32.53 13.16
CA ILE A 220 -16.95 -32.33 11.73
C ILE A 220 -17.53 -31.01 11.17
N THR A 221 -18.69 -30.58 11.66
CA THR A 221 -19.29 -29.30 11.25
C THR A 221 -18.71 -28.06 11.95
N SER A 222 -18.07 -28.21 13.12
CA SER A 222 -17.55 -27.09 13.92
C SER A 222 -16.03 -26.90 13.86
N VAL A 223 -15.25 -27.95 13.54
CA VAL A 223 -13.78 -27.91 13.55
C VAL A 223 -13.23 -26.86 12.56
N ILE A 224 -12.26 -26.07 13.03
CA ILE A 224 -11.61 -24.99 12.28
C ILE A 224 -10.18 -25.44 11.91
N PRO A 225 -9.62 -25.09 10.72
CA PRO A 225 -8.29 -25.54 10.28
C PRO A 225 -7.10 -25.06 11.12
N SER A 226 -7.34 -24.17 12.09
CA SER A 226 -6.34 -23.72 13.07
C SER A 226 -6.02 -24.76 14.13
N ASP A 227 -6.96 -25.64 14.47
CA ASP A 227 -6.76 -26.63 15.52
C ASP A 227 -6.29 -27.97 14.93
N THR A 228 -4.98 -28.21 14.99
CA THR A 228 -4.40 -29.48 14.54
C THR A 228 -4.59 -30.62 15.52
N GLU A 229 -4.90 -30.34 16.79
CA GLU A 229 -5.15 -31.33 17.83
C GLU A 229 -6.57 -31.88 17.72
N GLU A 230 -7.58 -31.03 17.55
CA GLU A 230 -8.98 -31.41 17.28
C GLU A 230 -9.08 -32.36 16.08
N ILE A 231 -8.37 -32.08 14.98
CA ILE A 231 -8.37 -32.96 13.79
C ILE A 231 -7.75 -34.34 14.12
N SER A 232 -6.74 -34.38 15.00
CA SER A 232 -6.06 -35.61 15.40
C SER A 232 -6.90 -36.44 16.38
N ASP A 233 -7.56 -35.79 17.34
CA ASP A 233 -8.55 -36.42 18.22
C ASP A 233 -9.74 -36.94 17.42
N LEU A 234 -10.29 -36.15 16.50
CA LEU A 234 -11.38 -36.55 15.61
C LEU A 234 -11.03 -37.79 14.77
N LYS A 235 -9.82 -37.84 14.20
CA LYS A 235 -9.28 -39.03 13.50
C LYS A 235 -9.16 -40.24 14.43
N THR A 236 -8.76 -40.04 15.67
CA THR A 236 -8.65 -41.09 16.68
C THR A 236 -10.03 -41.63 17.07
N ARG A 237 -10.99 -40.75 17.40
CA ARG A 237 -12.40 -41.09 17.68
C ARG A 237 -13.06 -41.85 16.55
N LEU A 238 -12.90 -41.39 15.30
CA LEU A 238 -13.39 -42.09 14.10
C LEU A 238 -12.83 -43.51 14.00
N THR A 239 -11.53 -43.68 14.24
CA THR A 239 -10.86 -44.99 14.16
C THR A 239 -11.35 -45.93 15.27
N THR A 240 -11.50 -45.43 16.50
CA THR A 240 -12.07 -46.16 17.63
C THR A 240 -13.52 -46.59 17.37
N LEU A 241 -14.37 -45.70 16.83
CA LEU A 241 -15.77 -46.02 16.52
C LEU A 241 -15.91 -47.06 15.40
N ILE A 242 -15.14 -46.94 14.32
CA ILE A 242 -15.09 -47.94 13.26
C ILE A 242 -14.67 -49.32 13.80
N THR A 243 -13.79 -49.35 14.79
CA THR A 243 -13.33 -50.60 15.44
C THR A 243 -14.40 -51.17 16.38
N ALA A 244 -15.06 -50.32 17.16
CA ALA A 244 -16.14 -50.71 18.07
C ALA A 244 -17.34 -51.33 17.32
N ILE A 245 -17.78 -50.69 16.23
CA ILE A 245 -18.90 -51.17 15.39
C ILE A 245 -18.60 -52.58 14.83
N LYS A 246 -17.40 -52.79 14.28
CA LYS A 246 -16.98 -54.08 13.74
C LYS A 246 -16.91 -55.18 14.79
N ASN A 247 -16.41 -54.85 15.98
CA ASN A 247 -16.34 -55.81 17.09
C ASN A 247 -17.75 -56.20 17.55
N ALA A 248 -18.65 -55.22 17.73
CA ALA A 248 -20.05 -55.44 18.08
C ALA A 248 -20.81 -56.30 17.05
N ALA A 249 -20.64 -56.01 15.76
CA ALA A 249 -21.25 -56.78 14.68
C ALA A 249 -20.74 -58.23 14.63
N ASN A 250 -19.46 -58.46 14.92
CA ASN A 250 -18.87 -59.81 14.94
C ASN A 250 -19.28 -60.64 16.18
N THR A 251 -19.40 -60.03 17.36
CA THR A 251 -19.81 -60.74 18.60
C THR A 251 -21.23 -61.33 18.51
N THR A 252 -22.07 -60.80 17.61
CA THR A 252 -23.43 -61.31 17.38
C THR A 252 -23.44 -62.58 16.51
N ILE A 253 -22.32 -62.95 15.88
CA ILE A 253 -22.18 -64.13 15.03
C ILE A 253 -21.45 -65.24 15.81
N ILE A 254 -22.24 -66.14 16.40
CA ILE A 254 -21.87 -67.38 17.15
C ILE A 254 -21.64 -67.17 18.67
N PRO A 255 -22.28 -67.95 19.58
CA PRO A 255 -23.13 -69.12 19.36
C PRO A 255 -24.59 -68.95 19.83
N ILE A 256 -25.53 -68.94 18.89
CA ILE A 256 -26.87 -69.52 19.10
C ILE A 256 -27.07 -70.54 17.98
N LEU A 257 -26.61 -71.76 18.23
CA LEU A 257 -27.01 -72.94 17.45
C LEU A 257 -27.16 -74.14 18.39
N ASP A 258 -27.89 -73.89 19.48
CA ASP A 258 -28.70 -74.88 20.18
C ASP A 258 -29.90 -74.15 20.80
N VAL A 259 -30.96 -74.90 21.15
CA VAL A 259 -32.32 -74.45 21.51
C VAL A 259 -33.21 -74.08 20.31
N ALA A 260 -34.33 -74.81 20.22
CA ALA A 260 -35.36 -74.74 19.20
C ALA A 260 -36.56 -73.82 19.60
N SER A 261 -37.69 -74.01 18.90
CA SER A 261 -38.96 -73.25 18.95
C SER A 261 -39.01 -72.13 17.91
N ASP A 262 -39.81 -72.17 16.84
CA ASP A 262 -41.26 -72.47 16.72
C ASP A 262 -42.12 -71.36 17.34
N GLY A 263 -42.95 -70.70 16.51
CA GLY A 263 -43.78 -69.54 16.84
C GLY A 263 -43.94 -68.53 15.69
N ASP A 264 -45.18 -68.36 15.22
CA ASP A 264 -45.63 -67.42 14.17
C ASP A 264 -45.91 -65.98 14.70
N ASP A 265 -46.67 -65.21 13.92
CA ASP A 265 -47.21 -63.84 14.12
C ASP A 265 -46.22 -62.69 13.80
N GLU A 266 -46.40 -61.83 12.78
CA GLU A 266 -47.55 -61.10 12.20
C GLU A 266 -47.95 -59.80 12.97
N ASP A 267 -48.44 -58.80 12.22
CA ASP A 267 -49.03 -57.50 12.63
C ASP A 267 -48.10 -56.26 12.89
N ASN A 268 -47.82 -55.50 11.81
CA ASN A 268 -48.39 -54.16 11.54
C ASN A 268 -48.01 -52.89 12.38
N GLY A 269 -48.02 -51.72 11.71
CA GLY A 269 -48.63 -50.51 12.28
C GLY A 269 -47.79 -49.22 12.45
N SER A 270 -47.99 -48.26 11.53
CA SER A 270 -47.94 -46.77 11.67
C SER A 270 -46.73 -46.08 12.36
N GLU A 271 -46.08 -45.05 11.80
CA GLU A 271 -46.50 -43.76 11.22
C GLU A 271 -46.79 -42.63 12.25
N THR A 272 -46.28 -41.42 11.93
CA THR A 272 -46.58 -40.08 12.51
C THR A 272 -45.87 -39.64 13.81
N ARG A 273 -45.06 -38.57 13.70
CA ARG A 273 -45.26 -37.34 14.49
C ARG A 273 -44.50 -36.11 13.93
N GLU A 274 -45.27 -35.07 13.63
CA GLU A 274 -44.82 -33.75 13.14
C GLU A 274 -44.74 -32.72 14.29
N ARG A 275 -43.98 -31.63 14.07
CA ARG A 275 -44.15 -30.24 14.60
C ARG A 275 -44.31 -29.94 16.10
N ILE A 276 -43.39 -29.10 16.60
CA ILE A 276 -43.61 -27.80 17.31
C ILE A 276 -42.37 -26.92 16.96
N VAL A 277 -42.40 -25.80 16.21
CA VAL A 277 -42.80 -24.39 16.56
C VAL A 277 -41.90 -23.82 17.69
N SER A 278 -41.37 -22.58 17.72
CA SER A 278 -41.63 -21.25 17.10
C SER A 278 -40.32 -20.44 17.00
N LYS A 279 -40.09 -19.61 15.98
CA LYS A 279 -40.31 -18.13 15.99
C LYS A 279 -39.93 -17.40 17.30
N LEU A 280 -38.88 -16.58 17.24
CA LEU A 280 -38.66 -15.45 18.15
C LEU A 280 -38.42 -14.16 17.34
N THR A 281 -39.08 -13.07 17.74
CA THR A 281 -39.02 -11.71 17.18
C THR A 281 -37.75 -10.96 17.67
N MET A 282 -37.12 -10.04 16.92
CA MET A 282 -37.45 -8.60 16.81
C MET A 282 -37.56 -7.92 18.20
N ILE A 283 -36.94 -6.78 18.58
CA ILE A 283 -36.25 -5.61 17.94
C ILE A 283 -35.29 -5.01 19.05
N PRO A 284 -34.89 -3.70 19.10
CA PRO A 284 -34.16 -2.80 18.19
C PRO A 284 -32.70 -2.56 18.74
N SER A 285 -31.89 -1.51 18.52
CA SER A 285 -31.94 -0.22 17.79
C SER A 285 -30.50 0.31 17.52
N PRO A 286 -30.21 1.16 16.51
CA PRO A 286 -28.88 1.74 16.29
C PRO A 286 -28.59 2.98 17.16
N ILE A 287 -27.32 3.18 17.54
CA ILE A 287 -26.84 4.39 18.25
C ILE A 287 -26.63 5.51 17.22
N VAL A 288 -27.41 6.59 17.35
CA VAL A 288 -27.27 7.81 16.55
C VAL A 288 -26.38 8.80 17.31
N GLU A 289 -25.20 9.07 16.77
CA GLU A 289 -24.24 10.03 17.32
C GLU A 289 -24.70 11.47 17.00
N LYS A 290 -25.01 12.25 18.05
CA LYS A 290 -25.44 13.64 17.91
C LYS A 290 -24.23 14.57 17.81
N SER A 291 -24.07 15.22 16.66
CA SER A 291 -23.11 16.31 16.48
C SER A 291 -23.47 17.52 17.35
N VAL A 292 -22.56 17.87 18.27
CA VAL A 292 -22.71 19.05 19.14
C VAL A 292 -22.36 20.30 18.34
N LYS A 293 -23.38 21.07 17.97
CA LYS A 293 -23.22 22.38 17.34
C LYS A 293 -22.84 23.42 18.40
N VAL A 294 -21.55 23.75 18.51
CA VAL A 294 -21.04 24.79 19.42
C VAL A 294 -21.36 26.16 18.85
N GLU A 295 -22.34 26.83 19.44
CA GLU A 295 -22.74 28.19 19.10
C GLU A 295 -21.81 29.19 19.78
N ARG A 296 -20.95 29.88 19.00
CA ARG A 296 -20.03 30.90 19.51
C ARG A 296 -20.66 32.29 19.39
N SER A 297 -20.63 33.02 20.51
CA SER A 297 -21.11 34.40 20.63
C SER A 297 -20.41 35.35 19.64
N PRO A 298 -21.13 36.27 18.97
CA PRO A 298 -20.53 37.33 18.17
C PRO A 298 -20.08 38.48 19.08
N SER A 299 -18.76 38.60 19.31
CA SER A 299 -18.15 39.76 19.98
C SER A 299 -17.56 40.74 18.97
N ASP A 300 -17.99 42.00 19.04
CA ASP A 300 -17.58 43.12 18.17
C ASP A 300 -16.06 43.28 17.98
N VAL A 301 -15.59 43.30 16.73
CA VAL A 301 -14.26 43.83 16.33
C VAL A 301 -14.34 44.58 14.98
N SER A 302 -15.33 45.45 14.83
CA SER A 302 -15.79 46.03 13.55
C SER A 302 -14.95 47.15 12.93
N TRP A 303 -13.72 47.41 13.41
CA TRP A 303 -12.84 48.46 12.87
C TRP A 303 -11.54 47.97 12.22
N LEU A 304 -11.14 46.72 12.44
CA LEU A 304 -9.94 46.13 11.83
C LEU A 304 -10.20 45.50 10.44
N GLU A 305 -11.43 45.05 10.17
CA GLU A 305 -11.82 44.55 8.82
C GLU A 305 -11.59 45.59 7.72
N LYS A 306 -11.89 46.86 7.97
CA LYS A 306 -11.73 47.96 6.99
C LYS A 306 -10.28 48.26 6.60
N VAL A 307 -9.29 47.71 7.31
CA VAL A 307 -7.87 47.82 6.92
C VAL A 307 -7.42 46.59 6.11
N GLN A 308 -8.13 45.46 6.24
CA GLN A 308 -7.78 44.21 5.56
C GLN A 308 -8.22 44.19 4.09
N ASP A 309 -9.29 44.88 3.72
CA ASP A 309 -9.75 45.03 2.31
C ASP A 309 -8.79 45.81 1.40
N TRP A 310 -7.77 46.47 1.95
CA TRP A 310 -6.69 47.10 1.17
C TRP A 310 -5.51 46.14 0.89
N VAL A 311 -5.55 44.91 1.40
CA VAL A 311 -4.54 43.88 1.12
C VAL A 311 -5.01 43.07 -0.10
N ILE A 312 -4.28 43.23 -1.21
CA ILE A 312 -4.63 42.75 -2.57
C ILE A 312 -4.78 41.20 -2.69
N TRP A 313 -4.58 40.44 -1.61
CA TRP A 313 -4.51 38.98 -1.61
C TRP A 313 -5.31 38.41 -0.41
N PRO A 314 -6.59 38.03 -0.59
CA PRO A 314 -7.45 37.59 0.51
C PRO A 314 -7.14 36.16 1.01
N ASP A 315 -6.46 35.35 0.20
CA ASP A 315 -6.16 33.95 0.53
C ASP A 315 -4.87 33.81 1.37
N ALA A 316 -4.84 32.85 2.30
CA ALA A 316 -3.70 32.58 3.17
C ALA A 316 -2.45 32.18 2.35
N ASP A 317 -2.66 31.36 1.31
CA ASP A 317 -1.62 30.98 0.35
C ASP A 317 -1.12 32.19 -0.45
N GLY A 318 -2.01 33.12 -0.79
CA GLY A 318 -1.67 34.38 -1.46
C GLY A 318 -0.75 35.26 -0.60
N ARG A 319 -1.06 35.38 0.69
CA ARG A 319 -0.24 36.13 1.66
C ARG A 319 1.14 35.50 1.84
N LEU A 320 1.22 34.19 2.06
CA LEU A 320 2.49 33.46 2.19
C LEU A 320 3.34 33.60 0.91
N ARG A 321 2.73 33.42 -0.27
CA ARG A 321 3.39 33.58 -1.57
C ARG A 321 3.89 35.01 -1.79
N SER A 322 3.13 36.02 -1.38
CA SER A 322 3.53 37.44 -1.46
C SER A 322 4.73 37.75 -0.55
N PHE A 323 4.77 37.20 0.66
CA PHE A 323 5.92 37.34 1.57
C PHE A 323 7.19 36.69 1.01
N TYR A 324 7.07 35.47 0.47
CA TYR A 324 8.18 34.84 -0.23
C TYR A 324 8.66 35.69 -1.40
N ILE A 325 7.77 36.16 -2.29
CA ILE A 325 8.13 37.02 -3.42
C ILE A 325 8.80 38.33 -2.96
N ALA A 326 8.29 38.99 -1.92
CA ALA A 326 8.84 40.26 -1.43
C ALA A 326 10.22 40.11 -0.77
N SER A 327 10.39 39.12 0.11
CA SER A 327 11.68 38.77 0.72
C SER A 327 12.73 38.39 -0.34
N TYR A 328 12.27 37.70 -1.39
CA TYR A 328 13.07 37.29 -2.52
C TYR A 328 13.49 38.47 -3.41
N ILE A 329 12.58 39.39 -3.75
CA ILE A 329 12.89 40.64 -4.46
C ILE A 329 13.87 41.48 -3.64
N GLY A 330 13.68 41.62 -2.33
CA GLY A 330 14.61 42.33 -1.46
C GLY A 330 16.02 41.74 -1.48
N SER A 331 16.13 40.41 -1.41
CA SER A 331 17.40 39.69 -1.53
C SER A 331 18.09 39.94 -2.88
N VAL A 332 17.32 39.96 -3.96
CA VAL A 332 17.79 40.21 -5.34
C VAL A 332 18.28 41.64 -5.51
N VAL A 333 17.54 42.63 -5.00
CA VAL A 333 17.96 44.03 -5.04
C VAL A 333 19.23 44.25 -4.21
N MET A 334 19.36 43.60 -3.04
CA MET A 334 20.61 43.66 -2.26
C MET A 334 21.79 43.05 -3.00
N LEU A 335 21.66 41.83 -3.55
CA LEU A 335 22.69 41.21 -4.39
C LEU A 335 23.04 42.14 -5.55
N ALA A 336 22.06 42.55 -6.36
CA ALA A 336 22.26 43.42 -7.50
C ALA A 336 23.01 44.71 -7.14
N SER A 337 22.70 45.32 -5.99
CA SER A 337 23.39 46.51 -5.50
C SER A 337 24.88 46.25 -5.21
N VAL A 338 25.21 45.12 -4.58
CA VAL A 338 26.61 44.74 -4.29
C VAL A 338 27.38 44.43 -5.57
N GLY A 339 26.81 43.61 -6.46
CA GLY A 339 27.44 43.26 -7.74
C GLY A 339 27.64 44.47 -8.65
N PHE A 340 26.65 45.35 -8.74
CA PHE A 340 26.73 46.59 -9.50
C PHE A 340 27.78 47.55 -8.93
N SER A 341 27.87 47.69 -7.59
CA SER A 341 28.90 48.53 -6.97
C SER A 341 30.31 48.03 -7.33
N SER A 342 30.60 46.74 -7.13
CA SER A 342 31.96 46.22 -7.32
C SER A 342 32.36 46.04 -8.79
N LEU A 343 31.43 45.69 -9.68
CA LEU A 343 31.76 45.46 -11.09
C LEU A 343 31.69 46.73 -11.95
N TYR A 344 30.74 47.63 -11.68
CA TYR A 344 30.48 48.81 -12.53
C TYR A 344 30.93 50.14 -11.91
N VAL A 345 30.76 50.36 -10.60
CA VAL A 345 31.14 51.65 -9.97
C VAL A 345 32.65 51.75 -9.73
N GLU A 346 33.28 50.63 -9.33
CA GLU A 346 34.72 50.57 -9.06
C GLU A 346 35.57 50.50 -10.35
N ASN A 347 34.99 50.10 -11.49
CA ASN A 347 35.71 49.95 -12.76
C ASN A 347 35.57 51.18 -13.68
N PRO A 348 36.60 52.05 -13.82
CA PRO A 348 36.52 53.30 -14.56
C PRO A 348 36.41 53.16 -16.08
N VAL A 349 36.66 51.97 -16.62
CA VAL A 349 36.66 51.66 -18.07
C VAL A 349 35.63 50.59 -18.41
N PHE A 350 34.62 50.39 -17.56
CA PHE A 350 33.53 49.44 -17.80
C PHE A 350 32.81 49.76 -19.12
N GLY A 351 32.76 48.78 -20.02
CA GLY A 351 32.23 48.92 -21.38
C GLY A 351 33.33 48.88 -22.45
N ALA A 352 34.59 49.14 -22.09
CA ALA A 352 35.72 49.07 -23.02
C ALA A 352 35.95 47.65 -23.56
N ASN A 353 35.56 46.60 -22.81
CA ASN A 353 35.50 45.24 -23.33
C ASN A 353 34.09 44.68 -23.15
N PHE A 354 33.20 45.02 -24.10
CA PHE A 354 31.79 44.63 -24.09
C PHE A 354 31.54 43.16 -23.73
N PHE A 355 32.35 42.22 -24.25
CA PHE A 355 32.14 40.81 -23.90
C PHE A 355 32.59 40.46 -22.48
N ALA A 356 33.78 40.90 -22.05
CA ALA A 356 34.28 40.57 -20.71
C ALA A 356 33.47 41.25 -19.60
N ASP A 357 33.23 42.56 -19.75
CA ASP A 357 32.58 43.41 -18.74
C ASP A 357 31.14 42.97 -18.51
N TYR A 358 30.36 42.81 -19.58
CA TYR A 358 28.95 42.41 -19.49
C TYR A 358 28.80 40.93 -19.11
N PHE A 359 29.64 40.01 -19.62
CA PHE A 359 29.60 38.62 -19.18
C PHE A 359 29.94 38.47 -17.69
N SER A 360 30.85 39.29 -17.14
CA SER A 360 31.16 39.27 -15.71
C SER A 360 29.93 39.56 -14.84
N ILE A 361 29.05 40.48 -15.27
CA ILE A 361 27.80 40.80 -14.58
C ILE A 361 26.81 39.63 -14.64
N VAL A 362 26.66 38.96 -15.79
CA VAL A 362 25.80 37.76 -15.89
C VAL A 362 26.33 36.63 -15.01
N ALA A 363 27.64 36.37 -15.10
CA ALA A 363 28.30 35.32 -14.32
C ALA A 363 28.22 35.57 -12.81
N TRP A 364 28.33 36.84 -12.39
CA TRP A 364 28.14 37.25 -11.00
C TRP A 364 26.70 37.00 -10.53
N GLY A 365 25.70 37.44 -11.31
CA GLY A 365 24.28 37.23 -10.99
C GLY A 365 23.91 35.74 -10.89
N PHE A 366 24.45 34.90 -11.78
CA PHE A 366 24.27 33.46 -11.76
C PHE A 366 24.99 32.78 -10.59
N GLY A 367 26.26 33.13 -10.35
CA GLY A 367 27.07 32.54 -9.28
C GLY A 367 26.56 32.89 -7.87
N ALA A 368 26.06 34.11 -7.69
CA ALA A 368 25.48 34.55 -6.43
C ALA A 368 24.18 33.79 -6.09
N GLU A 369 23.33 33.49 -7.09
CA GLU A 369 22.13 32.66 -6.90
C GLU A 369 22.46 31.19 -6.64
N ALA A 370 23.42 30.61 -7.37
CA ALA A 370 23.89 29.24 -7.13
C ALA A 370 24.49 29.05 -5.73
N THR A 371 25.20 30.08 -5.23
CA THR A 371 25.71 30.10 -3.85
C THR A 371 24.57 30.17 -2.84
N ARG A 372 23.55 31.02 -3.08
CA ARG A 372 22.38 31.15 -2.20
C ARG A 372 21.60 29.85 -2.07
N ASP A 373 21.30 29.18 -3.19
CA ASP A 373 20.59 27.89 -3.20
C ASP A 373 21.37 26.79 -2.45
N THR A 374 22.70 26.77 -2.57
CA THR A 374 23.55 25.85 -1.80
C THR A 374 23.47 26.13 -0.29
N VAL A 375 23.55 27.39 0.12
CA VAL A 375 23.48 27.78 1.55
C VAL A 375 22.10 27.47 2.14
N THR A 376 21.00 27.80 1.45
CA THR A 376 19.64 27.52 1.96
C THR A 376 19.37 26.01 2.07
N LYS A 377 19.88 25.20 1.15
CA LYS A 377 19.84 23.72 1.24
C LYS A 377 20.61 23.19 2.45
N VAL A 378 21.79 23.73 2.76
CA VAL A 378 22.57 23.33 3.95
C VAL A 378 21.84 23.71 5.24
N VAL A 379 21.36 24.94 5.37
CA VAL A 379 20.62 25.41 6.56
C VAL A 379 19.38 24.54 6.81
N ARG A 380 18.54 24.33 5.77
CA ARG A 380 17.34 23.48 5.87
C ARG A 380 17.66 22.04 6.27
N LYS A 381 18.80 21.50 5.81
CA LYS A 381 19.24 20.15 6.19
C LYS A 381 19.67 20.08 7.65
N THR A 382 20.36 21.10 8.16
CA THR A 382 20.76 21.18 9.57
C THR A 382 19.56 21.23 10.51
N ASP A 383 18.53 22.01 10.17
CA ASP A 383 17.28 22.08 10.97
C ASP A 383 16.56 20.73 11.03
N GLN A 384 16.56 19.96 9.93
CA GLN A 384 15.95 18.62 9.86
C GLN A 384 16.74 17.54 10.62
N THR A 385 18.02 17.74 10.93
CA THR A 385 18.82 16.82 11.75
C THR A 385 18.80 17.13 13.25
N ASN A 386 18.14 18.22 13.65
CA ASN A 386 17.99 18.63 15.06
C ASN A 386 16.55 18.43 15.59
N GLN A 387 15.72 17.68 14.85
CA GLN A 387 14.41 17.18 15.24
C GLN A 387 14.43 15.65 15.26
#